data_AF-A0A378C7M6-F1
#
_entry.id   AF-A0A378C7M6-F1
#
_cell.length_a   1.000
_cell.length_b   1.000
_cell.length_c   1.000
_cell.angle_alpha   90.00
_cell.angle_beta   90.00
_cell.angle_gamma   90.00
#
_symmetry.space_group_name_H-M   'P 1'
#
loop_
_entity.id
_entity.type
_entity.pdbx_description
1 polymer ?
#
loop_
_entity_poly.entity_id
_entity_poly.type
_entity_poly.pdbx_seq_one_letter_code
_entity_poly.pdbx_strand_id
1 'polypeptide(L)'
;MKNVLRKTSAKDFNRRFPVGSRFRYYPVVGVPDSEEVVTRSVAWHLQNGKTVVRVEGKIGGVSVYRLEPLEAFHEVPQGQRG
;
A
#
# COMPACT_ATOMS: atom_id res chain seq x y z
N MET A 1 -9.11 11.32 7.26
CA MET A 1 -8.43 10.25 6.50
C MET A 1 -7.63 9.38 7.45
N LYS A 2 -8.02 8.11 7.64
CA LYS A 2 -7.20 7.14 8.38
C LYS A 2 -6.08 6.68 7.44
N ASN A 3 -4.96 7.38 7.43
CA ASN A 3 -3.80 7.05 6.58
C ASN A 3 -3.02 5.87 7.21
N VAL A 4 -3.54 4.65 7.02
CA VAL A 4 -3.07 3.43 7.71
C VAL A 4 -1.62 3.06 7.33
N LEU A 5 -1.13 3.47 6.15
CA LEU A 5 0.20 3.11 5.63
C LEU A 5 1.28 4.20 5.83
N ARG A 6 1.02 5.17 6.72
CA ARG A 6 2.04 6.15 7.13
C ARG A 6 3.27 5.41 7.67
N LYS A 7 4.43 5.60 7.02
CA LYS A 7 5.74 5.03 7.39
C LYS A 7 5.90 3.51 7.16
N THR A 8 5.12 2.88 6.30
CA THR A 8 5.33 1.46 5.95
C THR A 8 6.57 1.29 5.05
N SER A 9 7.51 0.44 5.47
CA SER A 9 8.67 0.04 4.65
C SER A 9 8.23 -0.83 3.47
N ALA A 10 9.01 -0.89 2.38
CA ALA A 10 8.71 -1.80 1.27
C ALA A 10 8.62 -3.27 1.75
N LYS A 11 9.49 -3.67 2.70
CA LYS A 11 9.50 -5.02 3.26
C LYS A 11 8.21 -5.34 4.02
N ASP A 12 7.78 -4.43 4.90
CA ASP A 12 6.54 -4.61 5.66
C ASP A 12 5.30 -4.56 4.77
N PHE A 13 5.31 -3.69 3.75
CA PHE A 13 4.25 -3.65 2.75
C PHE A 13 4.13 -5.00 2.03
N ASN A 14 5.23 -5.51 1.46
CA ASN A 14 5.22 -6.76 0.70
C ASN A 14 4.87 -7.99 1.55
N ARG A 15 5.23 -7.98 2.83
CA ARG A 15 4.83 -9.04 3.78
C ARG A 15 3.32 -9.07 4.02
N ARG A 16 2.67 -7.89 4.02
CA ARG A 16 1.25 -7.74 4.31
C ARG A 16 0.38 -7.83 3.06
N PHE A 17 0.90 -7.39 1.92
CA PHE A 17 0.14 -7.20 0.69
C PHE A 17 0.89 -7.83 -0.48
N PRO A 18 0.54 -9.06 -0.89
CA PRO A 18 1.09 -9.66 -2.11
C PRO A 18 0.66 -8.87 -3.36
N VAL A 19 1.35 -9.11 -4.47
CA VAL A 19 0.93 -8.60 -5.78
C VAL A 19 -0.48 -9.12 -6.09
N GLY A 20 -1.37 -8.24 -6.57
CA GLY A 20 -2.80 -8.54 -6.74
C GLY A 20 -3.69 -8.02 -5.61
N SER A 21 -3.11 -7.42 -4.56
CA SER A 21 -3.89 -6.81 -3.46
C SER A 21 -4.64 -5.55 -3.93
N ARG A 22 -5.87 -5.38 -3.44
CA ARG A 22 -6.78 -4.27 -3.80
C ARG A 22 -6.70 -3.12 -2.79
N PHE A 23 -6.66 -1.90 -3.31
CA PHE A 23 -6.57 -0.68 -2.50
C PHE A 23 -7.49 0.41 -3.05
N ARG A 24 -7.91 1.31 -2.16
CA ARG A 24 -8.39 2.64 -2.50
C ARG A 24 -7.20 3.56 -2.62
N TYR A 25 -7.03 4.17 -3.79
CA TYR A 25 -5.97 5.12 -4.11
C TYR A 25 -6.51 6.55 -4.08
N TYR A 26 -5.82 7.42 -3.36
CA TYR A 26 -6.13 8.84 -3.26
C TYR A 26 -5.11 9.66 -4.07
N PRO A 27 -5.44 10.10 -5.30
CA PRO A 27 -4.49 10.80 -6.16
C PRO A 27 -4.10 12.16 -5.60
N VAL A 28 -5.05 12.86 -4.97
CA VAL A 28 -4.87 14.20 -4.38
C VAL A 28 -5.10 14.14 -2.88
N VAL A 29 -4.09 14.53 -2.10
CA VAL A 29 -4.18 14.56 -0.63
C VAL A 29 -5.14 15.66 -0.21
N GLY A 30 -6.07 15.35 0.70
CA GLY A 30 -7.07 16.30 1.19
C GLY A 30 -8.40 16.26 0.43
N VAL A 31 -8.43 15.65 -0.75
CA VAL A 31 -9.65 15.46 -1.56
C VAL A 31 -10.22 14.05 -1.28
N PRO A 32 -11.55 13.90 -1.10
CA PRO A 32 -12.16 12.60 -0.81
C PRO A 32 -12.23 11.66 -2.03
N ASP A 33 -11.97 12.19 -3.23
CA ASP A 33 -11.98 11.40 -4.47
C ASP A 33 -10.92 10.30 -4.42
N SER A 34 -11.34 9.11 -4.82
CA SER A 34 -10.50 7.93 -4.81
C SER A 34 -10.85 6.97 -5.92
N GLU A 35 -9.88 6.16 -6.28
CA GLU A 35 -10.00 5.14 -7.31
C GLU A 35 -9.64 3.79 -6.71
N GLU A 36 -10.35 2.74 -7.08
CA GLU A 36 -9.93 1.39 -6.74
C GLU A 36 -8.80 0.93 -7.67
N VAL A 37 -7.74 0.36 -7.10
CA VAL A 37 -6.56 -0.11 -7.84
C VAL A 37 -6.05 -1.44 -7.31
N VAL A 38 -5.37 -2.19 -8.18
CA VAL A 38 -4.75 -3.49 -7.87
C VAL A 38 -3.23 -3.37 -8.00
N THR A 39 -2.46 -3.92 -7.06
CA THR A 39 -0.98 -3.92 -7.15
C THR A 39 -0.49 -4.84 -8.28
N ARG A 40 0.50 -4.37 -9.03
CA ARG A 40 1.12 -5.07 -10.17
C ARG A 40 2.58 -5.41 -9.98
N SER A 41 3.14 -5.08 -8.82
CA SER A 41 4.52 -5.38 -8.46
C SER A 41 4.65 -5.47 -6.95
N VAL A 42 5.79 -6.00 -6.50
CA VAL A 42 6.27 -5.74 -5.14
C VAL A 42 6.55 -4.24 -4.98
N ALA A 43 6.45 -3.73 -3.75
CA ALA A 43 6.86 -2.38 -3.39
C ALA A 43 8.39 -2.26 -3.36
N TRP A 44 8.91 -1.08 -3.68
CA TRP A 44 10.33 -0.73 -3.64
C TRP A 44 10.55 0.69 -3.10
N HIS A 45 11.79 1.01 -2.76
CA HIS A 45 12.18 2.35 -2.32
C HIS A 45 12.73 3.18 -3.48
N LEU A 46 12.32 4.43 -3.54
CA LEU A 46 13.01 5.45 -4.34
C LEU A 46 14.22 6.00 -3.56
N GLN A 47 15.17 6.62 -4.27
CA GLN A 47 16.37 7.23 -3.65
C GLN A 47 16.04 8.27 -2.57
N ASN A 48 14.86 8.90 -2.63
CA ASN A 48 14.37 9.86 -1.63
C ASN A 48 13.68 9.20 -0.41
N GLY A 49 13.81 7.89 -0.24
CA GLY A 49 13.27 7.13 0.89
C GLY A 49 11.77 6.82 0.81
N LYS A 50 11.07 7.25 -0.24
CA LYS A 50 9.64 6.93 -0.41
C LYS A 50 9.46 5.49 -0.87
N THR A 51 8.58 4.76 -0.18
CA THR A 51 8.07 3.46 -0.62
C THR A 51 6.99 3.65 -1.69
N VAL A 52 7.15 2.97 -2.82
CA VAL A 52 6.21 3.00 -3.96
C VAL A 52 5.90 1.60 -4.46
N VAL A 53 4.78 1.45 -5.16
CA VAL A 53 4.33 0.20 -5.80
C VAL A 53 3.70 0.49 -7.16
N ARG A 54 3.77 -0.42 -8.12
CA ARG A 54 3.01 -0.29 -9.37
C ARG A 54 1.57 -0.73 -9.14
N VAL A 55 0.63 -0.02 -9.74
CA VAL A 55 -0.80 -0.37 -9.70
C VAL A 55 -1.42 -0.34 -11.09
N GLU A 56 -2.54 -1.02 -11.28
CA GLU A 56 -3.29 -1.00 -12.53
C GLU A 56 -3.79 0.41 -12.86
N GLY A 57 -3.83 0.73 -14.16
CA GLY A 57 -4.32 2.02 -14.66
C GLY A 57 -3.41 3.22 -14.38
N LYS A 58 -2.24 3.04 -13.74
CA LYS A 58 -1.29 4.12 -13.44
C LYS A 58 0.10 3.83 -14.00
N ILE A 59 0.76 4.87 -14.48
CA ILE A 59 2.14 4.79 -14.97
C ILE A 59 3.09 5.04 -13.79
N GLY A 60 4.15 4.24 -13.71
CA GLY A 60 5.19 4.38 -12.69
C GLY A 60 4.79 3.79 -11.33
N GLY A 61 5.51 4.21 -10.29
CA GLY A 61 5.25 3.81 -8.90
C GLY A 61 4.40 4.83 -8.17
N VAL A 62 3.29 4.40 -7.59
CA VAL A 62 2.47 5.23 -6.68
C VAL A 62 2.95 5.06 -5.25
N SER A 63 2.94 6.14 -4.47
CA SER A 63 3.34 6.06 -3.06
C SER A 63 2.34 5.24 -2.25
N VAL A 64 2.83 4.27 -1.48
CA VAL A 64 1.99 3.44 -0.60
C VAL A 64 1.27 4.27 0.47
N TYR A 65 1.77 5.48 0.78
CA TYR A 65 1.09 6.44 1.65
C TYR A 65 -0.30 6.85 1.13
N ARG A 66 -0.51 6.80 -0.19
CA ARG A 66 -1.78 7.16 -0.84
C ARG A 66 -2.74 5.98 -1.00
N LEU A 67 -2.40 4.82 -0.42
CA LEU A 67 -3.19 3.60 -0.51
C LEU A 67 -3.85 3.30 0.82
N GLU A 68 -5.12 2.92 0.76
CA GLU A 68 -5.89 2.37 1.87
C GLU A 68 -6.37 0.97 1.48
N PRO A 69 -6.05 -0.08 2.25
CA PRO A 69 -6.52 -1.43 1.94
C PRO A 69 -8.05 -1.50 1.91
N LEU A 70 -8.62 -2.13 0.89
CA LEU A 70 -10.08 -2.32 0.79
C LEU A 70 -10.58 -3.48 1.64
N GLU A 71 -9.70 -4.43 1.96
CA GLU A 71 -9.99 -5.54 2.86
C GLU A 71 -9.27 -5.32 4.19
N ALA A 72 -9.99 -5.54 5.29
CA ALA A 72 -9.39 -5.59 6.63
C ALA A 72 -8.59 -6.89 6.74
N PHE A 73 -7.28 -6.82 6.55
CA PHE A 73 -6.46 -8.00 6.81
C PHE A 73 -6.46 -8.28 8.31
N HIS A 74 -6.82 -9.52 8.65
CA HIS A 74 -6.54 -10.12 9.94
C HIS A 74 -5.09 -9.82 10.31
N GLU A 75 -4.87 -9.13 11.44
CA GLU A 75 -3.61 -9.25 12.14
C GLU A 75 -3.39 -10.75 12.34
N VAL A 76 -2.41 -11.34 11.68
CA VAL A 76 -1.94 -12.68 12.06
C VAL A 76 -1.48 -12.49 13.49
N PRO A 77 -2.17 -13.06 14.51
CA PRO A 77 -1.71 -12.92 15.88
C PRO A 77 -0.28 -13.44 15.89
N GLN A 78 0.64 -12.66 16.44
CA GLN A 78 1.97 -13.18 16.75
C GLN A 78 1.80 -14.21 17.86
N GLY A 79 1.39 -15.42 17.48
CA GLY A 79 1.26 -16.56 18.35
C GLY A 79 2.65 -16.98 18.81
N GLN A 80 2.83 -16.91 20.13
CA GLN A 80 3.62 -17.82 20.94
C GLN A 80 4.85 -18.44 20.26
N ARG A 81 6.01 -17.86 20.56
CA ARG A 81 7.25 -18.62 20.58
C ARG A 81 7.06 -19.75 21.60
N GLY A 82 7.02 -20.99 21.10
CA GLY A 82 7.36 -22.17 21.88
C GLY A 82 8.85 -22.19 22.20
#